data_AF-A0A8X6JGJ4-F1
#
_entry.id   AF-A0A8X6JGJ4-F1
#
_cell.length_a   1.000
_cell.length_b   1.000
_cell.length_c   1.000
_cell.angle_alpha   90.00
_cell.angle_beta   90.00
_cell.angle_gamma   90.00
#
_symmetry.space_group_name_H-M   'P 1'
#
loop_
_entity.id
_entity.type
_entity.pdbx_description
1 polymer ?
#
loop_
_entity_poly.entity_id
_entity_poly.type
_entity_poly.pdbx_seq_one_letter_code
_entity_poly.pdbx_strand_id
1 'polypeptide(L)' 'AAHFKTPFRVHRVSKGDSLSIQCEAIGENPIKIEWSKDKVVLNSNTDTRYDN' A
#
# COMPACT_ATOMS: atom_id res chain seq x y z
N ALA A 1 14.07 5.94 15.36
CA ALA A 1 12.89 6.71 14.87
C ALA A 1 12.43 6.19 13.50
N ALA A 2 11.11 6.17 13.22
CA ALA A 2 10.57 5.63 11.97
C ALA A 2 10.24 6.74 10.96
N HIS A 3 10.69 6.60 9.72
CA HIS A 3 10.50 7.58 8.65
C HIS A 3 10.24 6.91 7.31
N PHE A 4 9.38 7.52 6.50
CA PHE A 4 9.20 7.12 5.10
C PHE A 4 10.34 7.69 4.26
N LYS A 5 11.02 6.85 3.47
CA LYS A 5 12.00 7.31 2.49
C LYS A 5 11.31 7.98 1.30
N THR A 6 10.12 7.50 0.96
CA THR A 6 9.34 7.98 -0.17
C THR A 6 8.40 9.11 0.25
N PRO A 7 8.36 10.24 -0.48
CA PRO A 7 7.36 11.28 -0.25
C PRO A 7 5.96 10.78 -0.61
N PHE A 8 4.94 11.45 -0.06
CA PHE A 8 3.55 11.21 -0.43
C PHE A 8 3.32 11.49 -1.93
N ARG A 9 2.59 10.60 -2.61
CA ARG A 9 2.27 10.71 -4.03
C ARG A 9 0.77 10.58 -4.25
N VAL A 10 0.23 11.51 -5.04
CA VAL A 10 -1.15 11.43 -5.55
C VAL A 10 -1.13 10.66 -6.86
N HIS A 11 -1.93 9.60 -6.94
CA HIS A 11 -2.13 8.83 -8.16
C HIS A 11 -3.55 9.06 -8.69
N ARG A 12 -3.67 9.34 -9.99
CA ARG A 12 -4.95 9.33 -10.72
C ARG A 12 -4.95 8.10 -11.62
N VAL A 13 -6.00 7.31 -11.55
CA VAL A 13 -6.16 6.07 -12.32
C VAL A 13 -7.56 6.06 -12.95
N SER A 14 -7.67 5.57 -14.18
CA SER A 14 -8.96 5.47 -14.85
C SER A 14 -9.72 4.24 -14.37
N LYS A 15 -11.04 4.24 -14.54
CA LYS A 15 -11.85 3.05 -14.24
C LYS A 15 -11.41 1.90 -15.15
N GLY A 16 -11.03 0.78 -14.54
CA GLY A 16 -10.59 -0.43 -15.24
C GLY A 16 -9.07 -0.60 -15.30
N ASP A 17 -8.30 0.45 -15.01
CA ASP A 17 -6.85 0.39 -14.98
C ASP A 17 -6.34 -0.09 -13.62
N SER A 18 -5.19 -0.77 -13.62
CA SER A 18 -4.50 -1.18 -12.41
C SER A 18 -3.66 -0.03 -11.83
N LEU A 19 -3.52 0.00 -10.50
CA LEU A 19 -2.69 0.96 -9.78
C LEU A 19 -1.70 0.23 -8.88
N SER A 20 -0.41 0.49 -9.08
CA SER A 20 0.67 0.01 -8.21
C SER A 20 1.18 1.14 -7.33
N ILE A 21 1.17 0.93 -6.00
CA ILE A 21 1.64 1.91 -5.01
C ILE A 21 2.83 1.31 -4.25
N GLN A 22 3.90 2.09 -4.14
CA GLN A 22 5.13 1.70 -3.44
C GLN A 22 5.27 2.50 -2.13
N CYS A 23 5.70 1.84 -1.06
CA CYS A 23 6.04 2.45 0.21
C CYS A 23 7.39 1.91 0.69
N GLU A 24 8.32 2.81 1.04
CA GLU A 24 9.60 2.45 1.64
C GLU A 24 9.76 3.18 2.98
N ALA A 25 10.04 2.43 4.04
CA ALA A 25 10.18 2.94 5.40
C ALA A 25 11.48 2.46 6.05
N ILE A 26 12.05 3.29 6.91
CA ILE A 26 13.19 2.98 7.79
C ILE A 26 12.69 3.09 9.23
N GLY A 27 13.17 2.21 10.11
CA GLY A 27 12.87 2.23 11.53
C GLY A 27 13.74 1.24 12.29
N GLU A 28 13.54 1.17 13.59
CA GLU A 28 14.16 0.14 14.45
C GLU A 28 13.31 -1.13 14.39
N ASN A 29 13.96 -2.29 14.43
CA ASN A 29 13.27 -3.57 14.32
C ASN A 29 12.52 -3.91 15.62
N PRO A 30 11.25 -4.38 15.55
CA PRO A 30 10.50 -4.72 14.34
C PRO A 30 9.71 -3.54 13.74
N ILE A 31 9.78 -3.39 12.42
CA ILE A 31 8.95 -2.44 11.67
C ILE A 31 7.72 -3.19 11.13
N LYS A 32 6.52 -2.63 11.36
CA LYS A 32 5.27 -3.11 10.76
C LYS A 32 4.81 -2.15 9.67
N ILE A 33 4.52 -2.67 8.48
CA ILE A 33 3.94 -1.90 7.37
C ILE A 33 2.51 -2.39 7.17
N GLU A 34 1.56 -1.45 7.05
CA GLU A 34 0.14 -1.73 6.85
C GLU A 34 -0.44 -0.80 5.79
N TRP A 35 -1.25 -1.35 4.89
CA TRP A 35 -1.98 -0.59 3.88
C TRP A 35 -3.42 -0.42 4.32
N SER A 36 -3.97 0.79 4.19
CA SER A 36 -5.38 1.06 4.46
C SER A 36 -5.96 1.99 3.41
N LYS A 37 -7.27 1.85 3.18
CA LYS A 37 -8.08 2.74 2.35
C LYS A 37 -9.30 3.16 3.15
N ASP A 38 -9.54 4.47 3.26
CA ASP A 38 -10.69 5.02 4.00
C ASP A 38 -10.82 4.47 5.44
N LYS A 39 -9.66 4.29 6.11
CA LYS A 39 -9.51 3.68 7.46
C LYS A 39 -9.82 2.19 7.55
N VAL A 40 -10.04 1.51 6.42
CA VAL A 40 -10.19 0.06 6.35
C VAL A 40 -8.85 -0.55 5.94
N VAL A 41 -8.34 -1.49 6.76
CA VAL A 41 -7.10 -2.21 6.48
C VAL A 41 -7.28 -3.11 5.27
N LEU A 42 -6.37 -3.02 4.31
CA LEU A 42 -6.33 -3.89 3.14
C LEU A 42 -5.63 -5.19 3.55
N ASN A 43 -6.41 -6.25 3.70
CA ASN A 43 -5.85 -7.57 3.96
C ASN A 43 -5.27 -8.13 2.66
N SER A 44 -4.00 -8.52 2.66
CA SER A 44 -3.32 -9.14 1.51
C SER A 44 -3.78 -10.57 1.19
N ASN A 45 -4.83 -11.06 1.85
CA ASN A 45 -5.40 -12.38 1.59
C ASN A 45 -6.27 -12.30 0.33
N THR A 46 -5.61 -12.49 -0.81
CA THR A 46 -6.13 -13.10 -2.05
C THR A 46 -7.59 -12.79 -2.35
N ASP A 47 -7.84 -11.66 -3.03
CA ASP A 47 -9.05 -11.56 -3.83
C ASP A 47 -8.91 -12.53 -5.01
N THR A 48 -9.34 -13.77 -4.83
CA THR A 48 -9.38 -14.85 -5.84
C THR A 48 -10.28 -14.52 -7.04
N ARG A 49 -10.83 -13.31 -7.12
CA ARG A 49 -11.63 -12.84 -8.26
C ARG A 49 -10.81 -12.44 -9.48
N TYR A 50 -9.51 -12.18 -9.31
CA TYR A 50 -8.61 -11.77 -10.41
C TYR A 50 -7.55 -12.82 -10.76
N ASP A 51 -7.58 -13.99 -10.13
CA ASP A 51 -6.76 -15.15 -10.48
C ASP A 51 -7.56 -16.00 -11.49
N ASN A 52 -7.54 -15.59 -12.77
CA ASN A 52 -8.04 -16.35 -13.92
C ASN A 52 -6.86 -16.78 -14.80
#